data_AF-A0A4V0YZS7-F1
#
_entry.id   AF-A0A4V0YZS7-F1
#
_cell.length_a   1.000
_cell.length_b   1.000
_cell.length_c   1.000
_cell.angle_alpha   90.00
_cell.angle_beta   90.00
_cell.angle_gamma   90.00
#
_symmetry.space_group_name_H-M   'P 1'
#
loop_
_entity.id
_entity.type
_entity.pdbx_description
1 polymer ?
#
loop_
_entity_poly.entity_id
_entity_poly.type
_entity_poly.pdbx_seq_one_letter_code
_entity_poly.pdbx_strand_id
1 'polypeptide(L)' 'MKILWSIDNPQASKTIAITGRQLLDPQMKTFSQTFLSADTPAKMYPSTINVPAAGCWQLTLKSGMTTGTLIFWVLGN' A
#
# COMPACT_ATOMS: atom_id res chain seq x y z
N MET A 1 -3.96 -10.36 -0.73
CA MET A 1 -2.55 -10.53 -0.30
C MET A 1 -2.35 -9.88 1.06
N LYS A 2 -1.69 -10.54 2.02
CA LYS A 2 -1.40 -9.94 3.34
C LYS A 2 0.00 -9.32 3.34
N ILE A 3 0.12 -8.06 3.76
CA ILE A 3 1.40 -7.35 3.87
C ILE A 3 1.44 -6.62 5.21
N LEU A 4 2.57 -6.73 5.92
CA LEU A 4 2.91 -5.87 7.05
C LEU A 4 3.79 -4.72 6.56
N TRP A 5 3.34 -3.48 6.77
CA TRP A 5 4.16 -2.31 6.51
C TRP A 5 4.83 -1.86 7.80
N SER A 6 6.14 -1.66 7.76
CA SER A 6 6.91 -1.04 8.84
C SER A 6 7.44 0.31 8.37
N ILE A 7 7.07 1.39 9.06
CA ILE A 7 7.54 2.74 8.76
C ILE A 7 8.44 3.20 9.90
N ASP A 8 9.73 3.33 9.61
CA ASP A 8 10.70 3.93 10.53
C ASP A 8 10.81 5.44 10.28
N ASN A 9 9.73 6.16 10.63
CA ASN A 9 9.68 7.62 10.55
C ASN A 9 8.82 8.17 11.70
N PRO A 10 9.35 9.02 12.59
CA PRO A 10 8.60 9.61 13.70
C PRO A 10 7.38 10.45 13.28
N GLN A 11 7.34 10.90 12.02
CA GLN A 11 6.25 11.69 11.44
C GLN A 11 5.15 10.82 10.80
N ALA A 12 5.19 9.50 10.99
CA ALA A 12 4.13 8.59 10.56
C ALA A 12 2.84 8.82 11.38
N SER A 13 1.70 8.68 10.72
CA SER A 13 0.37 8.78 11.32
C SER A 13 -0.11 7.42 11.85
N LYS A 14 -1.14 7.38 12.69
CA LYS A 14 -1.85 6.14 13.06
C LYS A 14 -2.53 5.44 11.88
N THR A 15 -2.56 6.08 10.71
CA THR A 15 -3.11 5.53 9.48
C THR A 15 -2.05 5.46 8.38
N ILE A 16 -2.21 4.48 7.50
CA ILE A 16 -1.51 4.41 6.21
C ILE A 16 -2.54 4.34 5.09
N ALA A 17 -2.46 5.26 4.14
CA ALA A 17 -3.24 5.26 2.91
C ALA A 17 -2.40 4.62 1.80
N ILE A 18 -2.98 3.66 1.08
CA ILE A 18 -2.32 2.90 0.02
C ILE A 18 -3.16 3.03 -1.25
N THR A 19 -2.57 3.62 -2.28
CA THR A 19 -3.18 3.75 -3.60
C THR A 19 -2.40 2.88 -4.58
N GLY A 20 -3.10 2.01 -5.30
CA GLY A 20 -2.52 1.20 -6.37
C GLY A 20 -2.92 1.71 -7.75
N ARG A 21 -1.98 1.67 -8.70
CA ARG A 21 -2.22 1.87 -10.13
C ARG A 21 -1.58 0.73 -10.91
N GLN A 22 -2.36 0.10 -11.78
CA GLN A 22 -1.85 -0.91 -12.69
C GLN A 22 -0.99 -0.26 -13.76
N LEU A 23 0.19 -0.80 -13.96
CA LEU A 23 1.12 -0.42 -15.01
C LEU A 23 0.93 -1.35 -16.21
N LEU A 24 1.14 -0.83 -17.41
CA LEU A 24 1.14 -1.58 -18.68
C LEU A 24 -0.21 -2.16 -19.12
N ASP A 25 -1.28 -1.93 -18.38
CA ASP A 25 -2.66 -2.26 -18.78
C ASP A 25 -3.36 -1.02 -19.37
N PRO A 26 -3.95 -1.10 -20.58
CA PRO A 26 -4.70 0.01 -21.19
C PRO A 26 -5.86 0.54 -20.33
N GLN A 27 -6.47 -0.30 -19.50
CA GLN A 27 -7.58 0.08 -18.61
C GLN A 27 -7.11 0.84 -17.36
N MET A 28 -5.80 0.82 -17.07
CA MET A 28 -5.16 1.53 -15.94
C MET A 28 -5.94 1.42 -14.62
N LYS A 29 -6.29 0.19 -14.22
CA LYS A 29 -7.09 -0.03 -13.01
C LYS A 29 -6.41 0.57 -11.78
N THR A 30 -7.23 1.06 -10.86
CA THR A 30 -6.75 1.65 -9.59
C THR A 30 -7.48 1.06 -8.40
N PHE A 31 -6.88 1.18 -7.22
CA PHE A 31 -7.56 0.96 -5.96
C PHE A 31 -7.02 1.91 -4.89
N SER A 32 -7.80 2.09 -3.82
CA SER A 32 -7.38 2.84 -2.64
C SER A 32 -7.88 2.12 -1.39
N GLN A 33 -6.99 1.93 -0.41
CA GLN A 33 -7.29 1.31 0.87
C GLN A 33 -6.56 2.05 2.00
N THR A 34 -7.16 2.09 3.19
CA THR A 34 -6.55 2.69 4.39
C THR A 34 -6.52 1.68 5.51
N PHE A 35 -5.42 1.63 6.25
CA PHE A 35 -5.22 0.71 7.37
C PHE A 35 -4.76 1.47 8.62
N LEU A 36 -5.10 0.95 9.79
CA LEU A 36 -4.69 1.47 11.10
C LEU A 36 -3.38 0.83 11.54
N SER A 37 -2.60 1.55 12.37
CA SER A 37 -1.46 0.96 13.06
C SER A 37 -1.91 -0.08 14.09
N ALA A 38 -1.07 -1.10 14.28
CA ALA A 38 -1.25 -2.12 15.32
C ALA A 38 -0.55 -1.77 16.64
N ASP A 39 0.25 -0.69 16.65
CA ASP A 39 1.12 -0.29 17.75
C ASP A 39 1.07 1.22 18.05
N THR A 40 1.71 1.61 19.15
CA THR A 40 1.95 3.00 19.56
C THR A 40 3.35 3.12 20.18
N PRO A 41 4.24 4.01 19.69
CA PRO A 41 4.06 4.89 18.54
C PRO A 41 3.84 4.09 17.24
N ALA A 42 3.12 4.67 16.28
CA ALA A 42 2.71 3.98 15.07
C ALA A 42 3.93 3.62 14.21
N LYS A 43 4.21 2.33 14.07
CA LYS A 43 5.28 1.80 13.21
C LYS A 43 4.80 0.66 12.33
N MET A 44 3.80 -0.10 12.76
CA MET A 44 3.36 -1.33 12.10
C MET A 44 1.93 -1.24 11.61
N TYR A 45 1.69 -1.55 10.34
CA TYR A 45 0.37 -1.50 9.70
C TYR A 45 0.08 -2.82 9.00
N PRO A 46 -0.61 -3.77 9.66
CA PRO A 46 -1.05 -4.99 9.01
C PRO A 46 -2.14 -4.67 7.98
N SER A 47 -2.04 -5.25 6.79
CA SER A 47 -2.97 -4.99 5.69
C SER A 47 -3.39 -6.26 4.95
N THR A 48 -4.62 -6.22 4.44
CA THR A 48 -5.10 -7.14 3.40
C THR A 48 -5.33 -6.32 2.14
N ILE A 49 -4.37 -6.39 1.22
CA ILE A 49 -4.42 -5.70 -0.07
C ILE A 49 -5.26 -6.55 -1.05
N ASN A 50 -6.27 -5.91 -1.62
CA ASN A 50 -7.16 -6.48 -2.62
C ASN A 50 -6.85 -5.85 -3.97
N VAL A 51 -6.03 -6.54 -4.77
CA VAL A 51 -5.66 -6.07 -6.10
C VAL A 51 -6.72 -6.54 -7.11
N PRO A 52 -7.29 -5.65 -7.95
CA PRO A 52 -8.39 -6.00 -8.86
C PRO A 52 -8.03 -6.98 -9.98
N ALA A 53 -6.75 -7.10 -10.34
CA ALA A 53 -6.29 -7.91 -11.47
C ALA A 53 -4.81 -8.30 -11.34
N ALA A 54 -4.41 -9.36 -12.03
CA ALA A 54 -3.02 -9.71 -12.26
C ALA A 54 -2.30 -8.66 -13.12
N GLY A 55 -0.98 -8.53 -12.98
CA GLY A 55 -0.14 -7.62 -13.77
C GLY A 55 0.86 -6.82 -12.92
N CYS A 56 1.49 -5.82 -13.54
CA CYS A 56 2.42 -4.92 -12.86
C CYS A 56 1.65 -3.83 -12.13
N TRP A 57 1.98 -3.55 -10.87
CA TRP A 57 1.32 -2.54 -10.06
C TRP A 57 2.33 -1.63 -9.39
N GLN A 58 2.05 -0.32 -9.42
CA GLN A 58 2.70 0.67 -8.57
C GLN A 58 1.79 1.01 -7.40
N LEU A 59 2.30 0.89 -6.18
CA LEU A 59 1.67 1.37 -4.96
C LEU A 59 2.33 2.66 -4.52
N THR A 60 1.51 3.63 -4.11
CA THR A 60 1.93 4.79 -3.34
C THR A 60 1.37 4.65 -1.94
N LEU A 61 2.25 4.69 -0.94
CA LEU A 61 1.93 4.62 0.47
C LEU A 61 2.11 6.00 1.10
N LYS A 62 1.15 6.45 1.89
CA LYS A 62 1.21 7.72 2.62
C LYS A 62 0.80 7.54 4.08
N SER A 63 1.65 7.97 5.00
CA SER A 63 1.36 8.02 6.43
C SER A 63 1.91 9.31 7.04
N GLY A 64 1.02 10.23 7.44
CA GLY A 64 1.42 11.56 7.84
C GLY A 64 2.15 12.30 6.71
N MET A 65 3.40 12.71 6.96
CA MET A 65 4.28 13.31 5.94
C MET A 65 5.14 12.26 5.19
N THR A 66 5.14 11.02 5.64
CA THR A 66 5.93 9.95 5.02
C THR A 66 5.23 9.45 3.76
N THR A 67 5.96 9.39 2.65
CA THR A 67 5.48 8.80 1.39
C THR A 67 6.49 7.77 0.89
N GLY A 68 6.01 6.65 0.35
CA GLY A 68 6.84 5.63 -0.27
C GLY A 68 6.17 5.03 -1.51
N THR A 69 6.97 4.44 -2.39
CA THR A 69 6.50 3.80 -3.62
C THR A 69 7.06 2.39 -3.70
N LEU A 70 6.22 1.43 -4.12
CA LEU A 70 6.60 0.05 -4.39
C LEU A 70 6.05 -0.37 -5.75
N ILE A 71 6.86 -1.03 -6.56
CA ILE A 71 6.40 -1.68 -7.80
C ILE A 71 6.56 -3.18 -7.64
N PHE A 72 5.54 -3.95 -7.99
CA PHE A 72 5.55 -5.40 -7.91
C PHE A 72 4.63 -6.03 -8.95
N TRP A 73 4.88 -7.31 -9.25
CA TRP A 73 4.08 -8.09 -10.16
C TRP A 73 3.10 -8.98 -9.39
N VAL A 74 1.82 -8.93 -9.78
CA VAL A 74 0.77 -9.80 -9.28
C VAL A 74 0.54 -10.92 -10.28
N LEU A 75 0.81 -12.15 -9.87
CA LEU A 75 0.50 -13.33 -10.66
C LEU A 75 -1.01 -13.62 -10.60
N GLY A 76 -1.58 -13.97 -11.75
CA GLY A 76 -2.94 -14.51 -11.82
C GLY A 76 -2.96 -15.95 -11.31
N ASN A 77 -4.15 -16.39 -10.88
CA ASN A 77 -4.42 -17.81 -10.66
C ASN A 77 -4.74 -18.50 -12.00
#